data_AF-A0A914L624-F1
#
_entry.id   AF-A0A914L624-F1
#
_cell.length_a   1.000
_cell.length_b   1.000
_cell.length_c   1.000
_cell.angle_alpha   90.00
_cell.angle_beta   90.00
_cell.angle_gamma   90.00
#
_symmetry.space_group_name_H-M   'P 1'
#
loop_
_entity.id
_entity.type
_entity.pdbx_description
1 polymer ?
#
loop_
_entity_poly.entity_id
_entity_poly.type
_entity_poly.pdbx_seq_one_letter_code
_entity_poly.pdbx_strand_id
1 'polypeptide(L)'
;MSILDCHKTSYRSTVDLCVEQGCGNKTWNESNVRAAKCQNLHLCNTKKLFDESLFCLNKGKDELNETKSSVIQCDNECFTRRYLDGKLEQGCGNCTDVDCKSCKINFCNAKEIGVKHCWTTNGSTCSTGYYDNCFTERTETNELNKGCGNCTSLTCKTCTGHRCNDGNKFPYYCLNSDGQSLLECPTPDCYIDKSNNLSIA
;
A
#
# COMPACT_ATOMS: atom_id res chain seq x y z
N MET A 1 36.04 -30.86 6.24
CA MET A 1 34.74 -30.47 5.67
C MET A 1 34.96 -29.16 4.92
N SER A 2 34.45 -29.04 3.70
CA SER A 2 35.00 -28.11 2.69
C SER A 2 34.79 -26.64 3.04
N ILE A 3 35.88 -25.88 3.19
CA ILE A 3 35.88 -24.42 3.18
C ILE A 3 36.08 -24.02 1.72
N LEU A 4 35.13 -23.27 1.14
CA LEU A 4 35.29 -22.69 -0.21
C LEU A 4 35.76 -21.24 -0.06
N ASP A 5 36.93 -20.94 -0.62
CA ASP A 5 37.49 -19.59 -0.65
C ASP A 5 36.70 -18.69 -1.62
N CYS A 6 36.31 -17.50 -1.15
CA CYS A 6 35.84 -16.39 -1.98
C CYS A 6 36.63 -15.11 -1.65
N HIS A 7 37.04 -14.36 -2.67
CA HIS A 7 38.13 -13.39 -2.56
C HIS A 7 37.78 -12.05 -1.85
N LYS A 8 38.82 -11.51 -1.20
CA LYS A 8 38.87 -10.37 -0.27
C LYS A 8 38.01 -9.14 -0.58
N THR A 9 37.20 -8.75 0.42
CA THR A 9 37.27 -7.50 1.23
C THR A 9 36.18 -7.50 2.34
N SER A 10 35.30 -6.49 2.51
CA SER A 10 34.47 -6.29 3.74
C SER A 10 32.99 -5.85 3.57
N TYR A 11 32.06 -6.80 3.34
CA TYR A 11 30.59 -6.77 3.51
C TYR A 11 30.16 -8.10 4.16
N ARG A 12 28.90 -8.25 4.57
CA ARG A 12 28.35 -9.55 5.01
C ARG A 12 26.98 -9.80 4.39
N SER A 13 26.78 -10.97 3.77
CA SER A 13 25.48 -11.39 3.25
C SER A 13 25.00 -12.75 3.77
N THR A 14 23.72 -13.05 3.52
CA THR A 14 23.12 -14.37 3.77
C THR A 14 22.30 -14.79 2.56
N VAL A 15 22.79 -15.79 1.82
CA VAL A 15 21.98 -16.60 0.90
C VAL A 15 22.01 -18.01 1.50
N ASP A 16 20.87 -18.42 2.05
CA ASP A 16 20.57 -19.70 2.72
C ASP A 16 21.76 -20.57 3.17
N LEU A 17 22.36 -20.15 4.30
CA LEU A 17 23.46 -20.76 5.09
C LEU A 17 24.89 -20.29 4.78
N CYS A 18 25.16 -19.65 3.63
CA CYS A 18 26.49 -19.12 3.34
C CYS A 18 26.68 -17.67 3.82
N VAL A 19 27.76 -17.42 4.56
CA VAL A 19 28.22 -16.07 4.95
C VAL A 19 29.40 -15.69 4.08
N GLU A 20 29.18 -14.80 3.12
CA GLU A 20 30.26 -14.24 2.29
C GLU A 20 30.82 -12.96 2.90
N GLN A 21 32.15 -12.80 2.83
CA GLN A 21 32.87 -11.59 3.21
C GLN A 21 33.83 -11.16 2.08
N GLY A 22 33.31 -10.35 1.16
CA GLY A 22 34.04 -9.63 0.11
C GLY A 22 33.78 -8.13 0.22
N CYS A 23 34.36 -7.21 -0.57
CA CYS A 23 33.72 -5.93 -0.91
C CYS A 23 34.23 -5.30 -2.22
N GLY A 24 34.92 -4.15 -2.16
CA GLY A 24 34.56 -3.06 -3.08
C GLY A 24 33.03 -2.87 -3.03
N ASN A 25 32.39 -2.81 -4.20
CA ASN A 25 30.95 -3.03 -4.30
C ASN A 25 30.71 -4.33 -5.09
N LYS A 26 30.30 -5.42 -4.43
CA LYS A 26 29.74 -6.59 -5.13
C LYS A 26 28.35 -6.24 -5.64
N THR A 27 28.11 -6.53 -6.92
CA THR A 27 26.79 -6.61 -7.50
C THR A 27 26.24 -8.01 -7.25
N TRP A 28 25.03 -8.10 -6.71
CA TRP A 28 24.34 -9.37 -6.49
C TRP A 28 23.45 -9.70 -7.68
N ASN A 29 23.48 -10.96 -8.10
CA ASN A 29 22.58 -11.47 -9.14
C ASN A 29 21.32 -12.10 -8.53
N GLU A 30 21.39 -12.59 -7.28
CA GLU A 30 20.23 -13.05 -6.53
C GLU A 30 19.38 -11.89 -6.01
N SER A 31 18.12 -12.18 -5.69
CA SER A 31 17.20 -11.24 -5.05
C SER A 31 17.17 -11.39 -3.52
N ASN A 32 16.66 -10.38 -2.83
CA ASN A 32 16.55 -10.31 -1.36
C ASN A 32 17.89 -10.46 -0.60
N VAL A 33 19.04 -10.26 -1.24
CA VAL A 33 20.34 -10.35 -0.58
C VAL A 33 20.53 -9.21 0.42
N ARG A 34 20.38 -9.53 1.70
CA ARG A 34 20.82 -8.66 2.80
C ARG A 34 22.32 -8.52 2.73
N ALA A 35 22.85 -7.31 2.53
CA ALA A 35 24.30 -7.06 2.51
C ALA A 35 24.65 -5.89 3.43
N ALA A 36 25.21 -6.18 4.61
CA ALA A 36 25.73 -5.13 5.50
C ALA A 36 27.10 -4.67 4.99
N LYS A 37 27.24 -3.37 4.72
CA LYS A 37 28.48 -2.69 4.39
C LYS A 37 28.93 -1.85 5.58
N CYS A 38 30.23 -1.57 5.62
CA CYS A 38 30.82 -0.56 6.48
C CYS A 38 31.92 0.16 5.68
N GLN A 39 32.07 1.46 5.90
CA GLN A 39 33.01 2.30 5.16
C GLN A 39 34.03 2.93 6.12
N ASN A 40 35.24 3.17 5.62
CA ASN A 40 36.28 3.94 6.31
C ASN A 40 36.68 3.45 7.71
N LEU A 41 36.41 2.18 8.03
CA LEU A 41 36.76 1.55 9.31
C LEU A 41 37.52 0.23 9.07
N HIS A 42 38.52 -0.04 9.89
CA HIS A 42 39.30 -1.28 9.81
C HIS A 42 38.54 -2.44 10.47
N LEU A 43 38.51 -3.61 9.81
CA LEU A 43 37.90 -4.87 10.31
C LEU A 43 36.43 -4.74 10.79
N CYS A 44 35.67 -3.82 10.19
CA CYS A 44 34.31 -3.49 10.63
C CYS A 44 33.24 -4.52 10.23
N ASN A 45 33.53 -5.44 9.29
CA ASN A 45 32.60 -6.44 8.72
C ASN A 45 32.27 -7.61 9.67
N THR A 46 31.91 -7.29 10.90
CA THR A 46 31.61 -8.24 11.98
C THR A 46 30.21 -8.85 11.87
N LYS A 47 29.94 -9.90 12.64
CA LYS A 47 28.56 -10.41 12.84
C LYS A 47 27.67 -9.33 13.46
N LYS A 48 28.19 -8.61 14.47
CA LYS A 48 27.50 -7.53 15.18
C LYS A 48 27.00 -6.45 14.22
N LEU A 49 27.86 -5.96 13.31
CA LEU A 49 27.46 -5.00 12.27
C LEU A 49 26.25 -5.49 11.47
N PHE A 50 26.24 -6.75 11.04
CA PHE A 50 25.15 -7.30 10.24
C PHE A 50 23.86 -7.45 11.03
N ASP A 51 23.94 -7.96 12.26
CA ASP A 51 22.77 -8.16 13.12
C ASP A 51 22.14 -6.83 13.57
N GLU A 52 22.95 -5.78 13.77
CA GLU A 52 22.52 -4.42 14.16
C GLU A 52 22.21 -3.51 12.95
N SER A 53 22.47 -3.95 11.73
CA SER A 53 22.15 -3.18 10.52
C SER A 53 20.64 -3.12 10.27
N LEU A 54 20.14 -1.92 9.95
CA LEU A 54 18.79 -1.74 9.43
C LEU A 54 18.75 -2.12 7.95
N PHE A 55 17.88 -3.08 7.61
CA PHE A 55 17.57 -3.50 6.25
C PHE A 55 16.14 -3.08 5.89
N CYS A 56 16.00 -2.32 4.81
CA CYS A 56 14.73 -1.85 4.30
C CYS A 56 14.42 -2.52 2.96
N LEU A 57 13.14 -2.62 2.62
CA LEU A 57 12.72 -2.96 1.27
C LEU A 57 13.11 -1.82 0.32
N ASN A 58 13.53 -2.19 -0.89
CA ASN A 58 13.99 -1.30 -1.93
C ASN A 58 13.18 -1.54 -3.21
N LYS A 59 12.23 -0.65 -3.49
CA LYS A 59 11.46 -0.64 -4.75
C LYS A 59 11.48 0.79 -5.29
N GLY A 60 12.13 0.96 -6.44
CA GLY A 60 12.19 2.25 -7.12
C GLY A 60 10.80 2.69 -7.60
N LYS A 61 10.65 4.00 -7.79
CA LYS A 61 9.41 4.62 -8.28
C LYS A 61 8.92 4.07 -9.61
N ASP A 62 9.82 3.65 -10.50
CA ASP A 62 9.48 3.05 -11.78
C ASP A 62 9.89 1.57 -11.81
N GLU A 63 8.95 0.71 -12.20
CA GLU A 63 9.10 -0.76 -12.20
C GLU A 63 10.21 -1.27 -13.13
N LEU A 64 10.69 -0.43 -14.04
CA LEU A 64 11.83 -0.70 -14.93
C LEU A 64 13.14 -0.91 -14.17
N ASN A 65 13.25 -0.45 -12.92
CA ASN A 65 14.37 -0.70 -12.03
C ASN A 65 13.93 -1.49 -10.79
N GLU A 66 13.43 -2.71 -11.00
CA GLU A 66 13.65 -3.80 -10.05
C GLU A 66 15.16 -4.09 -9.99
N THR A 67 15.90 -3.23 -9.29
CA THR A 67 17.27 -3.53 -8.90
C THR A 67 17.25 -4.85 -8.15
N LYS A 68 17.96 -5.86 -8.65
CA LYS A 68 17.84 -7.25 -8.21
C LYS A 68 17.87 -7.42 -6.69
N SER A 69 18.60 -6.55 -5.98
CA SER A 69 18.42 -6.34 -4.54
C SER A 69 17.15 -5.54 -4.20
N SER A 70 16.05 -6.26 -3.99
CA SER A 70 14.80 -5.82 -3.34
C SER A 70 14.97 -5.38 -1.88
N VAL A 71 16.19 -5.46 -1.35
CA VAL A 71 16.58 -5.10 0.02
C VAL A 71 17.81 -4.19 -0.03
N ILE A 72 17.87 -3.20 0.85
CA ILE A 72 19.00 -2.27 1.00
C ILE A 72 19.32 -2.06 2.48
N GLN A 73 20.59 -1.88 2.82
CA GLN A 73 21.02 -1.44 4.15
C GLN A 73 20.85 0.08 4.26
N CYS A 74 20.28 0.56 5.37
CA CYS A 74 20.05 1.98 5.63
C CYS A 74 20.62 2.39 6.99
N ASP A 75 20.95 3.67 7.15
CA ASP A 75 21.63 4.15 8.36
C ASP A 75 20.68 4.38 9.55
N ASN A 76 19.43 4.79 9.30
CA ASN A 76 18.51 5.29 10.33
C ASN A 76 17.06 4.83 10.20
N GLU A 77 16.46 5.04 9.03
CA GLU A 77 15.02 4.86 8.79
C GLU A 77 14.78 4.20 7.42
N CYS A 78 13.69 3.44 7.34
CA CYS A 78 13.07 2.99 6.11
C CYS A 78 11.85 3.88 5.81
N PHE A 79 11.53 4.08 4.53
CA PHE A 79 10.26 4.69 4.12
C PHE A 79 9.48 3.82 3.12
N THR A 80 8.15 3.99 3.13
CA THR A 80 7.21 3.52 2.10
C THR A 80 6.32 4.70 1.71
N ARG A 81 6.28 5.03 0.41
CA ARG A 81 5.45 6.09 -0.17
C ARG A 81 4.53 5.51 -1.24
N ARG A 82 3.28 5.97 -1.28
CA ARG A 82 2.42 5.75 -2.45
C ARG A 82 2.17 7.05 -3.18
N TYR A 83 2.44 7.07 -4.48
CA TYR A 83 2.12 8.22 -5.34
C TYR A 83 0.64 8.26 -5.71
N LEU A 84 0.19 9.42 -6.18
CA LEU A 84 -1.19 9.64 -6.64
C LEU A 84 -1.62 8.69 -7.76
N ASP A 85 -0.70 8.23 -8.62
CA ASP A 85 -0.96 7.23 -9.66
C ASP A 85 -1.04 5.79 -9.14
N GLY A 86 -0.88 5.59 -7.82
CA GLY A 86 -0.90 4.31 -7.14
C GLY A 86 0.46 3.62 -7.03
N LYS A 87 1.51 4.12 -7.72
CA LYS A 87 2.86 3.55 -7.66
C LYS A 87 3.42 3.55 -6.24
N LEU A 88 4.13 2.47 -5.90
CA LEU A 88 4.76 2.27 -4.59
C LEU A 88 6.27 2.49 -4.71
N GLU A 89 6.82 3.31 -3.83
CA GLU A 89 8.25 3.53 -3.65
C GLU A 89 8.65 3.12 -2.23
N GLN A 90 9.78 2.41 -2.11
CA GLN A 90 10.31 1.90 -0.84
C GLN A 90 11.83 2.09 -0.83
N GLY A 91 12.40 2.61 0.27
CA GLY A 91 13.86 2.77 0.37
C GLY A 91 14.34 3.29 1.72
N CYS A 92 15.58 3.80 1.73
CA CYS A 92 16.23 4.41 2.89
C CYS A 92 15.81 5.86 3.12
N GLY A 93 15.81 6.27 4.38
CA GLY A 93 15.54 7.65 4.80
C GLY A 93 14.12 7.81 5.35
N ASN A 94 13.68 9.05 5.42
CA ASN A 94 12.39 9.42 5.99
C ASN A 94 11.64 10.42 5.11
N CYS A 95 10.41 10.70 5.52
CA CYS A 95 9.46 11.50 4.77
C CYS A 95 8.44 12.16 5.70
N THR A 96 7.94 13.32 5.28
CA THR A 96 7.01 14.16 6.04
C THR A 96 5.69 14.39 5.30
N ASP A 97 5.58 13.94 4.05
CA ASP A 97 4.33 13.93 3.29
C ASP A 97 3.33 12.91 3.82
N VAL A 98 2.04 13.26 3.77
CA VAL A 98 0.94 12.39 4.23
C VAL A 98 0.91 11.03 3.53
N ASP A 99 1.47 10.98 2.33
CA ASP A 99 1.51 9.82 1.42
C ASP A 99 2.65 8.84 1.71
N CYS A 100 3.44 9.13 2.75
CA CYS A 100 4.60 8.35 3.11
C CYS A 100 4.63 8.04 4.61
N LYS A 101 5.20 6.88 4.96
CA LYS A 101 5.42 6.42 6.34
C LYS A 101 6.87 6.01 6.52
N SER A 102 7.46 6.46 7.62
CA SER A 102 8.84 6.14 8.02
C SER A 102 8.86 5.25 9.26
N CYS A 103 9.88 4.40 9.39
CA CYS A 103 9.99 3.42 10.47
C CYS A 103 11.44 2.94 10.67
N LYS A 104 11.73 2.28 11.80
CA LYS A 104 13.11 2.01 12.30
C LYS A 104 13.44 0.53 12.53
N ILE A 105 12.67 -0.39 11.96
CA ILE A 105 12.81 -1.84 12.19
C ILE A 105 13.05 -2.54 10.85
N ASN A 106 13.80 -3.64 10.86
CA ASN A 106 14.05 -4.42 9.64
C ASN A 106 12.76 -4.75 8.88
N PHE A 107 12.74 -4.43 7.59
CA PHE A 107 11.63 -4.63 6.64
C PHE A 107 10.31 -3.91 7.00
N CYS A 108 10.35 -2.91 7.88
CA CYS A 108 9.16 -2.21 8.35
C CYS A 108 8.45 -1.35 7.28
N ASN A 109 9.07 -1.12 6.11
CA ASN A 109 8.49 -0.34 5.03
C ASN A 109 7.70 -1.20 4.03
N ALA A 110 7.01 -2.24 4.50
CA ALA A 110 6.13 -3.07 3.69
C ALA A 110 4.99 -2.25 3.02
N LYS A 111 4.42 -2.75 1.92
CA LYS A 111 3.38 -2.02 1.15
C LYS A 111 2.12 -1.74 1.97
N GLU A 112 1.86 -2.62 2.94
CA GLU A 112 0.75 -2.65 3.90
C GLU A 112 0.85 -1.53 4.96
N ILE A 113 2.07 -1.04 5.21
CA ILE A 113 2.35 0.02 6.19
C ILE A 113 2.25 1.41 5.54
N GLY A 114 2.22 1.48 4.21
CA GLY A 114 1.99 2.71 3.46
C GLY A 114 0.53 3.18 3.48
N VAL A 115 0.26 4.26 2.75
CA VAL A 115 -1.12 4.73 2.51
C VAL A 115 -1.69 4.17 1.22
N LYS A 116 -2.96 4.46 1.00
CA LYS A 116 -3.62 4.51 -0.31
C LYS A 116 -4.43 5.80 -0.46
N HIS A 117 -4.96 6.03 -1.65
CA HIS A 117 -5.80 7.17 -1.96
C HIS A 117 -7.24 6.72 -2.23
N CYS A 118 -8.18 7.59 -1.89
CA CYS A 118 -9.59 7.48 -2.27
C CYS A 118 -9.97 8.75 -3.06
N TRP A 119 -10.92 8.63 -3.99
CA TRP A 119 -11.52 9.79 -4.64
C TRP A 119 -12.36 10.60 -3.65
N THR A 120 -12.38 11.93 -3.84
CA THR A 120 -13.30 12.85 -3.18
C THR A 120 -14.41 13.27 -4.15
N THR A 121 -15.48 13.85 -3.62
CA THR A 121 -16.60 14.44 -4.39
C THR A 121 -16.12 15.45 -5.45
N ASN A 122 -15.04 16.19 -5.16
CA ASN A 122 -14.50 17.24 -6.03
C ASN A 122 -13.53 16.69 -7.12
N GLY A 123 -13.41 15.37 -7.27
CA GLY A 123 -12.46 14.74 -8.20
C GLY A 123 -10.99 14.79 -7.76
N SER A 124 -10.70 15.36 -6.59
CA SER A 124 -9.38 15.24 -5.94
C SER A 124 -9.27 13.91 -5.20
N THR A 125 -8.16 13.70 -4.46
CA THR A 125 -8.00 12.52 -3.61
C THR A 125 -7.66 12.88 -2.17
N CYS A 126 -8.11 12.04 -1.24
CA CYS A 126 -7.65 12.00 0.14
C CYS A 126 -6.78 10.76 0.36
N SER A 127 -5.95 10.79 1.39
CA SER A 127 -5.02 9.71 1.76
C SER A 127 -5.46 9.03 3.05
N THR A 128 -5.37 7.71 3.10
CA THR A 128 -5.81 6.88 4.24
C THR A 128 -4.92 5.63 4.35
N GLY A 129 -4.89 4.94 5.49
CA GLY A 129 -4.12 3.70 5.67
C GLY A 129 -4.46 2.63 4.64
N TYR A 130 -3.50 1.74 4.35
CA TYR A 130 -3.64 0.72 3.30
C TYR A 130 -4.92 -0.14 3.42
N TYR A 131 -5.30 -0.49 4.65
CA TYR A 131 -6.48 -1.30 4.97
C TYR A 131 -7.74 -0.49 5.32
N ASP A 132 -7.65 0.84 5.43
CA ASP A 132 -8.81 1.67 5.69
C ASP A 132 -9.78 1.64 4.51
N ASN A 133 -11.02 2.06 4.71
CA ASN A 133 -11.99 2.12 3.63
C ASN A 133 -11.87 3.42 2.80
N CYS A 134 -12.29 3.32 1.55
CA CYS A 134 -12.81 4.41 0.75
C CYS A 134 -14.34 4.25 0.69
N PHE A 135 -15.10 5.35 0.61
CA PHE A 135 -16.56 5.28 0.50
C PHE A 135 -17.10 6.01 -0.73
N THR A 136 -18.26 5.56 -1.20
CA THR A 136 -19.17 6.28 -2.10
C THR A 136 -20.60 6.10 -1.61
N GLU A 137 -21.40 7.16 -1.60
CA GLU A 137 -22.83 7.13 -1.25
C GLU A 137 -23.67 8.04 -2.15
N ARG A 138 -24.98 7.76 -2.26
CA ARG A 138 -25.95 8.68 -2.86
C ARG A 138 -26.49 9.62 -1.79
N THR A 139 -26.47 10.92 -2.05
CA THR A 139 -27.19 11.93 -1.25
C THR A 139 -28.70 11.85 -1.52
N GLU A 140 -29.50 12.59 -0.73
CA GLU A 140 -30.94 12.77 -0.97
C GLU A 140 -31.23 13.40 -2.35
N THR A 141 -30.31 14.21 -2.87
CA THR A 141 -30.35 14.81 -4.23
C THR A 141 -29.85 13.87 -5.33
N ASN A 142 -29.60 12.59 -5.01
CA ASN A 142 -28.97 11.60 -5.89
C ASN A 142 -27.55 11.95 -6.38
N GLU A 143 -26.88 12.94 -5.78
CA GLU A 143 -25.47 13.23 -6.04
C GLU A 143 -24.57 12.15 -5.41
N LEU A 144 -23.31 12.04 -5.86
CA LEU A 144 -22.36 11.07 -5.33
C LEU A 144 -21.38 11.74 -4.36
N ASN A 145 -21.54 11.49 -3.06
CA ASN A 145 -20.55 11.86 -2.06
C ASN A 145 -19.48 10.77 -1.94
N LYS A 146 -18.20 11.16 -1.82
CA LYS A 146 -17.04 10.25 -1.86
C LYS A 146 -15.93 10.71 -0.92
N GLY A 147 -15.23 9.77 -0.30
CA GLY A 147 -14.05 10.09 0.50
C GLY A 147 -13.33 8.89 1.11
N CYS A 148 -12.53 9.20 2.13
CA CYS A 148 -11.76 8.25 2.93
C CYS A 148 -12.53 7.86 4.20
N GLY A 149 -12.30 6.66 4.69
CA GLY A 149 -12.96 6.11 5.87
C GLY A 149 -14.27 5.40 5.57
N ASN A 150 -15.12 5.34 6.60
CA ASN A 150 -16.44 4.73 6.57
C ASN A 150 -17.53 5.79 6.44
N CYS A 151 -18.74 5.32 6.18
CA CYS A 151 -19.98 6.06 6.05
C CYS A 151 -21.09 5.35 6.83
N THR A 152 -22.15 6.07 7.18
CA THR A 152 -23.29 5.52 7.95
C THR A 152 -24.60 5.53 7.17
N SER A 153 -24.63 6.11 5.97
CA SER A 153 -25.83 6.08 5.11
C SER A 153 -26.13 4.66 4.62
N LEU A 154 -27.43 4.32 4.58
CA LEU A 154 -27.92 3.09 3.95
C LEU A 154 -27.60 3.03 2.45
N THR A 155 -27.42 4.18 1.79
CA THR A 155 -27.08 4.31 0.36
C THR A 155 -25.57 4.19 0.07
N CYS A 156 -24.75 3.90 1.09
CA CYS A 156 -23.31 3.90 0.97
C CYS A 156 -22.71 2.51 0.74
N LYS A 157 -21.60 2.44 -0.01
CA LYS A 157 -20.74 1.27 -0.10
C LYS A 157 -19.28 1.65 0.17
N THR A 158 -18.56 0.79 0.88
CA THR A 158 -17.14 0.94 1.19
C THR A 158 -16.26 -0.04 0.40
N CYS A 159 -15.02 0.33 0.11
CA CYS A 159 -14.06 -0.53 -0.57
C CYS A 159 -12.61 -0.29 -0.12
N THR A 160 -11.78 -1.33 -0.15
CA THR A 160 -10.40 -1.29 0.37
C THR A 160 -9.31 -1.02 -0.68
N GLY A 161 -9.63 -1.06 -1.98
CA GLY A 161 -8.66 -0.75 -3.05
C GLY A 161 -8.18 0.71 -3.08
N HIS A 162 -7.07 0.97 -3.76
CA HIS A 162 -6.67 2.35 -4.13
C HIS A 162 -7.65 2.89 -5.18
N ARG A 163 -8.23 4.06 -4.94
CA ARG A 163 -9.16 4.77 -5.85
C ARG A 163 -10.37 3.94 -6.30
N CYS A 164 -10.76 2.93 -5.51
CA CYS A 164 -11.86 2.01 -5.82
C CYS A 164 -13.25 2.65 -5.76
N ASN A 165 -13.37 3.83 -5.15
CA ASN A 165 -14.62 4.55 -4.93
C ASN A 165 -14.90 5.57 -6.06
N ASP A 166 -14.65 5.19 -7.31
CA ASP A 166 -14.79 6.08 -8.47
C ASP A 166 -16.25 6.52 -8.73
N GLY A 167 -17.23 5.76 -8.24
CA GLY A 167 -18.66 6.01 -8.40
C GLY A 167 -19.21 5.63 -9.78
N ASN A 168 -18.41 4.99 -10.64
CA ASN A 168 -18.87 4.53 -11.94
C ASN A 168 -19.89 3.40 -11.76
N LYS A 169 -21.06 3.55 -12.39
CA LYS A 169 -22.20 2.62 -12.24
C LYS A 169 -22.68 2.44 -10.79
N PHE A 170 -22.44 3.43 -9.92
CA PHE A 170 -22.97 3.40 -8.56
C PHE A 170 -24.51 3.46 -8.59
N PRO A 171 -25.22 2.56 -7.89
CA PRO A 171 -26.66 2.44 -7.99
C PRO A 171 -27.39 3.69 -7.49
N TYR A 172 -28.65 3.80 -7.88
CA TYR A 172 -29.65 4.63 -7.22
C TYR A 172 -30.39 3.78 -6.18
N TYR A 173 -31.20 4.39 -5.32
CA TYR A 173 -31.93 3.67 -4.28
C TYR A 173 -33.36 4.19 -4.16
N CYS A 174 -34.30 3.26 -4.01
CA CYS A 174 -35.68 3.54 -3.63
C CYS A 174 -36.01 2.87 -2.29
N LEU A 175 -37.00 3.39 -1.56
CA LEU A 175 -37.58 2.65 -0.45
C LEU A 175 -38.37 1.44 -0.97
N ASN A 176 -38.27 0.34 -0.26
CA ASN A 176 -39.07 -0.85 -0.47
C ASN A 176 -40.49 -0.67 0.13
N SER A 177 -41.37 -1.63 -0.12
CA SER A 177 -42.77 -1.65 0.35
C SER A 177 -42.95 -1.59 1.88
N ASP A 178 -41.91 -1.88 2.66
CA ASP A 178 -41.90 -1.75 4.13
C ASP A 178 -41.59 -0.33 4.63
N GLY A 179 -41.22 0.59 3.72
CA GLY A 179 -40.82 1.96 4.03
C GLY A 179 -39.49 2.11 4.79
N GLN A 180 -38.69 1.04 4.90
CA GLN A 180 -37.47 1.01 5.71
C GLN A 180 -36.27 0.38 4.99
N SER A 181 -36.47 -0.72 4.25
CA SER A 181 -35.39 -1.34 3.47
C SER A 181 -35.21 -0.63 2.12
N LEU A 182 -33.99 -0.72 1.58
CA LEU A 182 -33.65 -0.14 0.28
C LEU A 182 -33.72 -1.17 -0.85
N LEU A 183 -34.19 -0.71 -2.00
CA LEU A 183 -34.06 -1.37 -3.29
C LEU A 183 -32.94 -0.68 -4.09
N GLU A 184 -31.95 -1.44 -4.58
CA GLU A 184 -30.95 -0.93 -5.52
C GLU A 184 -31.54 -0.81 -6.94
N CYS A 185 -31.43 0.37 -7.52
CA CYS A 185 -32.05 0.74 -8.80
C CYS A 185 -31.01 1.17 -9.85
N PRO A 186 -31.20 0.85 -11.14
CA PRO A 186 -30.34 1.33 -12.22
C PRO A 186 -30.62 2.80 -12.61
N THR A 187 -31.77 3.34 -12.22
CA THR A 187 -32.30 4.68 -12.56
C THR A 187 -32.72 5.44 -11.31
N PRO A 188 -32.71 6.79 -11.32
CA PRO A 188 -33.06 7.61 -10.15
C PRO A 188 -34.55 7.61 -9.81
N ASP A 189 -35.42 7.36 -10.79
CA ASP A 189 -36.86 7.55 -10.63
C ASP A 189 -37.49 6.41 -9.83
N CYS A 190 -38.07 6.75 -8.68
CA CYS A 190 -38.87 5.86 -7.84
C CYS A 190 -40.36 6.12 -8.09
N TYR A 191 -41.18 5.07 -8.04
CA TYR A 191 -42.63 5.19 -8.07
C TYR A 191 -43.26 4.37 -6.94
N ILE A 192 -44.44 4.78 -6.51
CA ILE A 192 -45.33 4.00 -5.65
C ILE A 192 -46.71 4.03 -6.29
N ASP A 193 -47.27 2.85 -6.57
CA ASP A 193 -48.64 2.71 -7.04
C ASP A 193 -49.50 2.06 -5.95
N LYS A 194 -50.70 2.59 -5.78
CA LYS A 194 -51.72 1.97 -4.93
C LYS A 194 -52.60 1.11 -5.83
N SER A 195 -52.11 -0.07 -6.17
CA SER A 195 -52.91 -1.07 -6.86
C SER A 195 -54.14 -1.42 -6.01
N ASN A 196 -55.30 -0.93 -6.44
CA ASN A 196 -56.56 -1.45 -5.92
C ASN A 196 -56.67 -2.90 -6.36
N ASN A 197 -56.76 -3.83 -5.40
CA ASN A 197 -57.25 -5.17 -5.66
C ASN A 197 -58.73 -5.11 -6.08
N LEU A 198 -58.96 -4.74 -7.34
CA LEU A 198 -60.20 -5.01 -8.06
C LEU A 198 -60.19 -6.50 -8.43
N SER A 199 -60.48 -7.34 -7.44
CA SER A 199 -61.04 -8.67 -7.68
C SER A 199 -62.41 -8.49 -8.32
N ILE A 200 -62.43 -8.48 -9.66
CA ILE A 200 -63.64 -8.41 -10.46
C ILE A 200 -64.31 -9.78 -10.46
N ALA A 201 -65.58 -9.80 -10.04
CA ALA A 201 -66.59 -10.86 -10.20
C ALA A 201 -66.26 -12.24 -9.61
#